data_AF-A0A1I5GZK8-F1
#
_entry.id   AF-A0A1I5GZK8-F1
#
_cell.length_a   1.000
_cell.length_b   1.000
_cell.length_c   1.000
_cell.angle_alpha   90.00
_cell.angle_beta   90.00
_cell.angle_gamma   90.00
#
_symmetry.space_group_name_H-M   'P 1'
#
loop_
_entity.id
_entity.type
_entity.pdbx_description
1 polymer ?
#
loop_
_entity_poly.entity_id
_entity_poly.type
_entity_poly.pdbx_seq_one_letter_code
_entity_poly.pdbx_strand_id
1 'polypeptide(L)'
;MSALPLWSEEEFVAALQELARENAPRVFALCEEIGDRQDGHVEYWGMAFDDGADVVSASGQLRASFKSAEAALDRLSRRSNLHLVWG
;
A
#
# COMPACT_ATOMS: atom_id res chain seq x y z
N MET A 1 15.77 32.50 24.88
CA MET A 1 16.50 31.29 25.31
C MET A 1 16.11 30.17 24.37
N SER A 2 17.04 29.65 23.58
CA SER A 2 16.78 28.44 22.79
C SER A 2 16.84 27.24 23.72
N ALA A 3 15.80 26.42 23.76
CA ALA A 3 15.85 25.15 24.48
C ALA A 3 16.84 24.23 23.75
N LEU A 4 17.73 23.58 24.49
CA LEU A 4 18.51 22.49 23.93
C LEU A 4 17.53 21.36 23.52
N PRO A 5 17.79 20.66 22.40
CA PRO A 5 16.96 19.53 22.01
C PRO A 5 16.95 18.47 23.12
N LEU A 6 15.76 17.90 23.36
CA LEU A 6 15.53 16.94 24.45
C LEU A 6 16.20 15.58 24.23
N TRP A 7 16.53 15.25 22.98
CA TRP A 7 17.15 13.99 22.58
C TRP A 7 18.40 14.24 21.75
N SER A 8 19.32 13.28 21.78
CA SER A 8 20.37 13.19 20.76
C SER A 8 19.76 12.84 19.39
N GLU A 9 20.51 13.14 18.33
CA GLU A 9 20.11 12.79 16.95
C GLU A 9 19.88 11.29 16.79
N GLU A 10 20.74 10.46 17.39
CA GLU A 10 20.64 8.99 17.32
C GLU A 10 19.39 8.46 18.03
N GLU A 11 19.10 8.94 19.24
CA GLU A 11 17.88 8.58 19.98
C GLU A 11 16.62 9.00 19.22
N PHE A 12 16.64 10.19 18.62
CA PHE A 12 15.49 10.67 17.85
C PHE A 12 15.26 9.85 16.58
N VAL A 13 16.32 9.52 15.84
CA VAL A 13 16.21 8.69 14.64
C VAL A 13 15.70 7.29 14.99
N ALA A 14 16.18 6.69 16.09
CA ALA A 14 15.68 5.40 16.56
C ALA A 14 14.17 5.46 16.91
N ALA A 15 13.73 6.53 17.56
CA ALA A 15 12.31 6.73 17.86
C ALA A 15 11.46 6.88 16.58
N LEU A 16 11.96 7.59 15.56
CA LEU A 16 11.27 7.70 14.27
C LEU A 16 11.18 6.36 13.53
N GLN A 17 12.21 5.51 13.63
CA GLN A 17 12.19 4.17 13.05
C GLN A 17 11.17 3.26 13.72
N GLU A 18 11.01 3.33 15.04
CA GLU A 18 9.94 2.62 15.75
C GLU A 18 8.57 3.13 15.30
N LEU A 19 8.37 4.45 15.32
CA LEU A 19 7.12 5.07 14.89
C LEU A 19 6.73 4.65 13.47
N ALA A 20 7.68 4.64 12.54
CA ALA A 20 7.43 4.21 11.16
C ALA A 20 7.06 2.72 11.06
N ARG A 21 7.64 1.85 11.89
CA ARG A 21 7.31 0.42 11.92
C ARG A 21 5.94 0.16 12.53
N GLU A 22 5.60 0.85 13.61
CA GLU A 22 4.29 0.74 14.28
C GLU A 22 3.14 1.21 13.39
N ASN A 23 3.41 2.18 12.50
CA ASN A 23 2.42 2.80 11.62
C ASN A 23 2.60 2.38 10.14
N ALA A 24 3.35 1.31 9.87
CA ALA A 24 3.60 0.87 8.50
C ALA A 24 2.30 0.39 7.85
N PRO A 25 1.94 0.86 6.65
CA PRO A 25 0.78 0.34 5.95
C PRO A 25 1.00 -1.11 5.55
N ARG A 26 -0.09 -1.88 5.49
CA ARG A 26 -0.04 -3.24 4.98
C ARG A 26 0.01 -3.23 3.46
N VAL A 27 1.03 -3.84 2.88
CA VAL A 27 1.20 -3.91 1.42
C VAL A 27 0.31 -5.01 0.83
N PHE A 28 -0.26 -4.75 -0.34
CA PHE A 28 -1.01 -5.72 -1.13
C PHE A 28 -0.77 -5.56 -2.63
N ALA A 29 -1.20 -6.54 -3.40
CA ALA A 29 -1.26 -6.54 -4.85
C ALA A 29 -2.68 -6.87 -5.32
N LEU A 30 -3.07 -6.30 -6.46
CA LEU A 30 -4.19 -6.79 -7.25
C LEU A 30 -3.64 -7.51 -8.47
N CYS A 31 -3.79 -8.82 -8.48
CA CYS A 31 -3.26 -9.69 -9.53
C CYS A 31 -4.36 -10.02 -10.55
N GLU A 32 -4.10 -9.77 -11.83
CA GLU A 32 -5.01 -10.18 -12.89
C GLU A 32 -4.81 -11.67 -13.20
N GLU A 33 -5.91 -12.42 -13.25
CA GLU A 33 -5.94 -13.80 -13.74
C GLU A 33 -6.08 -13.79 -15.27
N ILE A 34 -5.22 -14.56 -15.94
CA ILE A 34 -5.21 -14.69 -17.40
C ILE A 34 -5.69 -16.09 -17.81
N GLY A 35 -6.65 -16.12 -18.74
CA GLY A 35 -7.31 -17.36 -19.18
C GLY A 35 -8.17 -17.99 -18.09
N ASP A 36 -8.39 -19.30 -18.15
CA ASP A 36 -8.98 -20.07 -17.05
C ASP A 36 -7.88 -20.52 -16.09
N ARG A 37 -7.41 -19.59 -15.23
CA ARG A 37 -6.30 -19.79 -14.29
C ARG A 37 -5.00 -20.30 -14.92
N GLN A 38 -4.69 -19.87 -16.14
CA GLN A 38 -3.49 -20.34 -16.85
C GLN A 38 -2.23 -19.58 -16.42
N ASP A 39 -2.39 -18.29 -16.12
CA ASP A 39 -1.32 -17.40 -15.70
C ASP A 39 -1.89 -16.22 -14.89
N GLY A 40 -1.00 -15.35 -14.40
CA GLY A 40 -1.39 -14.07 -13.82
C GLY A 40 -0.21 -13.13 -13.61
N HIS A 41 -0.50 -11.84 -13.51
CA HIS A 41 0.51 -10.81 -13.24
C HIS A 41 -0.02 -9.78 -12.25
N VAL A 42 0.90 -9.05 -11.63
CA VAL A 42 0.52 -7.92 -10.78
C VAL A 42 0.12 -6.75 -11.66
N GLU A 43 -1.17 -6.43 -11.66
CA GLU A 43 -1.69 -5.27 -12.39
C GLU A 43 -1.56 -4.00 -11.54
N TYR A 44 -1.76 -4.12 -10.22
CA TYR A 44 -1.62 -3.00 -9.28
C TYR A 44 -0.89 -3.40 -8.00
N TRP A 45 -0.13 -2.46 -7.45
CA TRP A 45 0.38 -2.50 -6.08
C TRP A 45 -0.40 -1.53 -5.20
N GLY A 46 -0.53 -1.85 -3.92
CA GLY A 46 -1.21 -0.97 -2.97
C GLY A 46 -0.65 -1.03 -1.55
N MET A 47 -0.98 0.04 -0.82
CA MET A 47 -0.71 0.21 0.61
C MET A 47 -2.04 0.47 1.30
N ALA A 48 -2.40 -0.37 2.27
CA ALA A 48 -3.58 -0.19 3.10
C ALA A 48 -3.19 0.46 4.43
N PHE A 49 -3.85 1.57 4.72
CA PHE A 49 -3.83 2.29 5.98
C PHE A 49 -5.10 1.96 6.77
N ASP A 50 -5.18 2.41 8.02
CA ASP A 50 -6.36 2.17 8.87
C ASP A 50 -7.66 2.76 8.30
N ASP A 51 -7.57 3.84 7.53
CA ASP A 51 -8.72 4.61 7.03
C ASP A 51 -8.81 4.66 5.49
N GLY A 52 -7.94 3.93 4.78
CA GLY A 52 -7.90 4.00 3.33
C GLY A 52 -6.88 3.07 2.68
N ALA A 53 -6.82 3.12 1.35
CA ALA A 53 -5.81 2.43 0.58
C ALA A 53 -5.38 3.27 -0.62
N ASP A 54 -4.07 3.33 -0.86
CA ASP A 54 -3.51 3.91 -2.07
C ASP A 54 -3.04 2.81 -3.01
N VAL A 55 -3.32 2.99 -4.30
CA VAL A 55 -3.03 2.00 -5.34
C VAL A 55 -2.31 2.68 -6.51
N VAL A 56 -1.32 1.98 -7.06
CA VAL A 56 -0.59 2.35 -8.27
C VAL A 56 -0.60 1.20 -9.27
N SER A 57 -0.83 1.47 -10.55
CA SER A 57 -0.68 0.42 -11.57
C SER A 57 0.79 0.05 -11.75
N ALA A 58 1.07 -1.22 -12.06
CA ALA A 58 2.44 -1.67 -12.33
C ALA A 58 3.08 -0.92 -13.52
N SER A 59 2.24 -0.45 -14.46
CA SER A 59 2.63 0.42 -15.58
C SER A 59 2.88 1.89 -15.20
N GLY A 60 2.53 2.31 -13.99
CA GLY A 60 2.62 3.69 -13.50
C GLY A 60 1.57 4.66 -14.05
N GLN A 61 0.65 4.19 -14.90
CA GLN A 61 -0.38 5.00 -15.55
C GLN A 61 -1.53 5.42 -14.64
N LEU A 62 -1.78 4.67 -13.56
CA LEU A 62 -2.80 4.99 -12.57
C LEU A 62 -2.19 5.17 -11.19
N ARG A 63 -2.63 6.22 -10.49
CA ARG A 63 -2.52 6.37 -9.03
C ARG A 63 -3.87 6.82 -8.49
N ALA A 64 -4.39 6.13 -7.50
CA ALA A 64 -5.71 6.41 -6.95
C ALA A 64 -5.79 6.01 -5.47
N SER A 65 -6.64 6.71 -4.73
CA SER A 65 -6.96 6.44 -3.34
C SER A 65 -8.38 5.88 -3.22
N PHE A 66 -8.57 4.94 -2.29
CA PHE A 66 -9.80 4.24 -2.02
C PHE A 66 -10.07 4.16 -0.52
N LYS A 67 -11.29 3.81 -0.15
CA LYS A 67 -11.68 3.63 1.26
C LYS A 67 -11.09 2.37 1.90
N SER A 68 -10.70 1.38 1.11
CA SER A 68 -10.02 0.16 1.55
C SER A 68 -9.44 -0.58 0.33
N ALA A 69 -8.65 -1.63 0.58
CA ALA A 69 -8.15 -2.51 -0.48
C ALA A 69 -9.28 -3.25 -1.21
N GLU A 70 -10.34 -3.65 -0.50
CA GLU A 70 -11.52 -4.30 -1.05
C GLU A 70 -12.35 -3.34 -1.92
N ALA A 71 -12.46 -2.07 -1.51
CA ALA A 71 -13.11 -1.05 -2.32
C ALA A 71 -12.33 -0.76 -3.61
N ALA A 72 -10.99 -0.83 -3.55
CA ALA A 72 -10.15 -0.74 -4.74
C ALA A 72 -10.38 -1.94 -5.67
N LEU A 73 -10.37 -3.16 -5.12
CA LEU A 73 -10.66 -4.39 -5.85
C LEU A 73 -12.03 -4.30 -6.56
N ASP A 74 -13.11 -4.02 -5.83
CA ASP A 74 -14.47 -3.90 -6.39
C ASP A 74 -14.52 -2.90 -7.55
N ARG A 75 -13.85 -1.76 -7.40
CA ARG A 75 -13.86 -0.70 -8.41
C ARG A 75 -13.01 -1.04 -9.63
N LEU A 76 -11.89 -1.74 -9.47
CA LEU A 76 -10.90 -2.01 -10.51
C LEU A 76 -11.18 -3.32 -11.26
N SER A 77 -11.81 -4.32 -10.62
CA SER A 77 -12.21 -5.59 -11.24
C SER A 77 -13.35 -5.48 -12.26
N ARG A 78 -13.80 -4.26 -12.61
CA ARG A 78 -14.89 -4.06 -13.58
C ARG A 78 -14.54 -4.47 -15.00
N ARG A 79 -13.26 -4.59 -15.33
CA ARG A 79 -12.77 -4.89 -16.69
C ARG A 79 -11.86 -6.12 -16.76
N SER A 80 -11.46 -6.65 -15.62
CA SER A 80 -10.53 -7.77 -15.50
C SER A 80 -10.83 -8.58 -14.24
N ASN A 81 -10.44 -9.85 -14.25
CA ASN A 81 -10.59 -10.72 -13.09
C ASN A 81 -9.38 -10.51 -12.16
N LEU A 82 -9.54 -9.63 -11.16
CA LEU A 82 -8.47 -9.32 -10.21
C LEU A 82 -8.66 -10.09 -8.90
N HIS A 83 -7.55 -10.46 -8.29
CA HIS A 83 -7.46 -11.07 -6.96
C HIS A 83 -6.67 -10.18 -6.03
N LEU A 84 -7.20 -9.91 -4.83
CA LEU A 84 -6.49 -9.21 -3.76
C LEU A 84 -5.55 -10.17 -3.03
N VAL A 85 -4.25 -9.89 -3.06
CA VAL A 85 -3.20 -10.68 -2.41
C VAL A 85 -2.43 -9.79 -1.44
N TRP A 86 -2.34 -10.21 -0.19
CA TRP A 86 -1.59 -9.48 0.83
C TRP A 86 -0.12 -9.94 0.88
N GLY A 87 0.79 -8.98 1.07
CA GLY A 87 2.22 -9.23 1.31
C GLY A 87 2.53 -9.63 2.75
#